data_AF-A0A957ED18-F1
#
_entry.id   AF-A0A957ED18-F1
#
_cell.length_a   1.000
_cell.length_b   1.000
_cell.length_c   1.000
_cell.angle_alpha   90.00
_cell.angle_beta   90.00
_cell.angle_gamma   90.00
#
_symmetry.space_group_name_H-M   'P 1'
#
loop_
_entity.id
_entity.type
_entity.pdbx_description
1 polymer ?
#
loop_
_entity_poly.entity_id
_entity_poly.type
_entity_poly.pdbx_seq_one_letter_code
_entity_poly.pdbx_strand_id
1 'polypeptide(L)'
;MQNGSTKHKQSVAHRVVITGMGVITPLGHNVPDTWAAIKAGKSGTGDFVVLNKGEHEMGTICEVKDFDADAHLGRRDARRRDRFQQL
;
A
#
# COMPACT_ATOMS: atom_id res chain seq x y z
N MET A 1 21.27 4.28 56.24
CA MET A 1 20.54 3.36 55.34
C MET A 1 19.31 4.10 54.80
N GLN A 2 19.42 4.75 53.65
CA GLN A 2 18.28 5.40 52.97
C GLN A 2 17.86 4.50 51.80
N ASN A 3 16.76 3.77 51.95
CA ASN A 3 16.17 3.00 50.85
C ASN A 3 15.29 3.93 50.01
N GLY A 4 15.90 4.57 49.01
CA GLY A 4 15.17 5.27 47.94
C GLY A 4 14.57 4.27 46.97
N SER A 5 13.31 3.87 47.19
CA SER A 5 12.51 3.16 46.19
C SER A 5 12.11 4.13 45.08
N THR A 6 12.85 4.11 43.97
CA THR A 6 12.48 4.78 42.72
C THR A 6 11.24 4.09 42.14
N LYS A 7 10.05 4.61 42.44
CA LYS A 7 8.81 4.18 41.78
C LYS A 7 8.88 4.59 40.31
N HIS A 8 9.14 3.63 39.41
CA HIS A 8 8.89 3.82 37.98
C HIS A 8 7.40 4.08 37.77
N LYS A 9 7.06 5.29 37.37
CA LYS A 9 5.69 5.70 37.00
C LYS A 9 5.32 4.89 35.76
N GLN A 10 4.51 3.85 35.92
CA GLN A 10 3.90 3.13 34.79
C GLN A 10 3.12 4.15 33.97
N SER A 11 3.60 4.48 32.77
CA SER A 11 2.82 5.25 31.82
C SER A 11 1.69 4.33 31.33
N VAL A 12 0.45 4.76 31.49
CA VAL A 12 -0.69 4.06 30.90
C VAL A 12 -0.57 4.23 29.39
N ALA A 13 -0.09 3.20 28.69
CA ALA A 13 0.00 3.22 27.24
C ALA A 13 -1.41 3.42 26.66
N HIS A 14 -1.58 4.44 25.82
CA HIS A 14 -2.86 4.66 25.14
C HIS A 14 -3.17 3.48 24.22
N ARG A 15 -4.40 2.96 24.29
CA ARG A 15 -4.88 1.94 23.36
C ARG A 15 -5.07 2.59 22.00
N VAL A 16 -4.35 2.10 21.00
CA VAL A 16 -4.46 2.52 19.60
C VAL A 16 -5.03 1.36 18.79
N VAL A 17 -5.98 1.64 17.90
CA VAL A 17 -6.62 0.66 17.04
C VAL A 17 -6.65 1.14 15.59
N ILE A 18 -6.72 0.22 14.64
CA ILE A 18 -6.91 0.51 13.22
C ILE A 18 -8.41 0.60 12.96
N THR A 19 -8.88 1.75 12.49
CA THR A 19 -10.30 2.01 12.18
C THR A 19 -10.58 2.07 10.68
N GLY A 20 -9.55 2.08 9.84
CA GLY A 20 -9.68 2.15 8.39
C GLY A 20 -8.47 1.60 7.68
N MET A 21 -8.69 1.06 6.49
CA MET A 21 -7.67 0.52 5.60
C MET A 21 -8.00 0.92 4.15
N GLY A 22 -6.97 1.22 3.37
CA GLY A 22 -7.06 1.45 1.94
C GLY A 22 -5.85 0.81 1.26
N VAL A 23 -6.06 0.21 0.10
CA VAL A 23 -5.01 -0.48 -0.65
C VAL A 23 -5.25 -0.32 -2.15
N ILE A 24 -4.19 -0.07 -2.90
CA ILE A 24 -4.17 -0.17 -4.36
C ILE A 24 -3.00 -1.09 -4.70
N THR A 25 -3.32 -2.26 -5.25
CA THR A 25 -2.34 -3.33 -5.47
C THR A 25 -2.55 -4.01 -6.82
N PRO A 26 -1.56 -4.77 -7.31
CA PRO A 26 -1.72 -5.63 -8.48
C PRO A 26 -2.80 -6.72 -8.33
N LEU A 27 -3.30 -6.94 -7.12
CA LEU A 27 -4.33 -7.93 -6.80
C LEU A 27 -5.73 -7.33 -6.61
N GLY A 28 -5.84 -6.00 -6.62
CA GLY A 28 -7.10 -5.27 -6.41
C GLY A 28 -6.88 -3.85 -5.90
N HIS A 29 -7.87 -2.98 -6.13
CA HIS A 29 -7.85 -1.56 -5.76
C HIS A 29 -8.66 -1.25 -4.48
N ASN A 30 -9.00 -2.28 -3.72
CA ASN A 30 -9.68 -2.16 -2.44
C ASN A 30 -9.36 -3.36 -1.54
N VAL A 31 -9.70 -3.23 -0.26
CA VAL A 31 -9.38 -4.22 0.78
C VAL A 31 -10.09 -5.56 0.54
N PRO A 32 -11.42 -5.62 0.29
CA PRO A 32 -12.11 -6.88 0.01
C PRO A 32 -11.49 -7.70 -1.13
N ASP A 33 -11.23 -7.06 -2.27
CA ASP A 33 -10.74 -7.75 -3.48
C ASP A 33 -9.31 -8.24 -3.28
N THR A 34 -8.44 -7.36 -2.77
CA THR A 34 -7.05 -7.71 -2.46
C THR A 34 -6.99 -8.87 -1.47
N TRP A 35 -7.80 -8.84 -0.41
CA TRP A 35 -7.84 -9.90 0.59
C TRP A 35 -8.36 -11.22 0.03
N ALA A 36 -9.40 -11.18 -0.80
CA ALA A 36 -9.93 -12.37 -1.47
C ALA A 36 -8.89 -13.01 -2.39
N ALA A 37 -8.14 -12.21 -3.14
CA ALA A 37 -7.08 -12.67 -4.02
C ALA A 37 -5.92 -13.31 -3.25
N ILE A 38 -5.48 -12.68 -2.15
CA ILE A 38 -4.44 -13.24 -1.26
C ILE A 38 -4.87 -14.59 -0.70
N LYS A 39 -6.10 -14.69 -0.16
CA LYS A 39 -6.62 -15.96 0.38
C LYS A 39 -6.73 -17.05 -0.69
N ALA A 40 -6.97 -16.67 -1.94
CA ALA A 40 -7.02 -17.60 -3.07
C ALA A 40 -5.63 -17.94 -3.64
N GLY A 41 -4.53 -17.42 -3.07
CA GLY A 41 -3.18 -17.67 -3.55
C GLY A 41 -2.88 -17.09 -4.93
N LYS A 42 -3.60 -16.02 -5.33
CA LYS A 42 -3.38 -15.39 -6.64
C LYS A 42 -2.04 -14.64 -6.68
N SER A 43 -1.33 -14.77 -7.79
CA SER A 43 -0.15 -13.95 -8.08
C SER A 43 -0.55 -12.65 -8.76
N GLY A 44 0.08 -11.54 -8.37
CA GLY A 44 -0.05 -10.24 -9.04
C GLY A 44 0.93 -10.05 -10.20
N THR A 45 1.81 -11.02 -10.46
CA THR A 45 2.79 -10.96 -11.54
C THR A 45 2.12 -11.12 -12.90
N GLY A 46 2.57 -10.35 -13.87
CA GLY A 46 2.27 -10.59 -15.27
C GLY A 46 3.03 -9.64 -16.18
N ASP A 47 2.58 -9.60 -17.43
CA ASP A 47 3.03 -8.61 -18.40
C ASP A 47 2.79 -7.19 -17.90
N PHE A 48 3.71 -6.31 -18.27
CA PHE A 48 3.68 -4.89 -17.96
C PHE A 48 3.63 -4.00 -19.20
N VAL A 49 3.12 -2.79 -18.98
CA VAL A 49 2.98 -1.73 -19.98
C VAL A 49 3.77 -0.49 -19.59
N VAL A 50 3.99 -0.25 -18.29
CA VAL A 50 4.68 0.95 -17.78
C VAL A 50 6.13 1.07 -18.29
N LEU A 51 6.79 -0.06 -18.55
CA LEU A 51 8.10 -0.10 -19.15
C LEU A 51 7.98 -0.62 -20.59
N ASN A 52 8.74 -0.04 -21.52
CA ASN A 52 8.77 -0.53 -22.89
C ASN A 52 9.26 -1.99 -22.91
N LYS A 53 8.43 -2.89 -23.43
CA LYS A 53 8.78 -4.31 -23.57
C LYS A 53 10.05 -4.44 -24.43
N GLY A 54 11.07 -5.12 -23.89
CA GLY A 54 12.36 -5.37 -24.56
C GLY A 54 13.51 -4.44 -24.16
N GLU A 55 13.25 -3.38 -23.40
CA GLU A 55 14.31 -2.52 -22.82
C GLU A 55 14.90 -3.08 -21.52
N HIS A 56 14.30 -4.14 -20.98
CA HIS A 56 14.71 -4.78 -19.74
C HIS A 56 14.74 -6.31 -19.88
N GLU A 57 15.74 -6.94 -19.27
CA GLU A 57 15.89 -8.40 -19.23
C GLU A 57 14.73 -9.10 -18.50
N MET A 58 14.08 -8.38 -17.57
CA MET A 58 12.95 -8.88 -16.80
C MET A 58 11.66 -8.79 -17.62
N GLY A 59 11.01 -9.93 -17.88
CA GLY A 59 9.82 -10.02 -18.73
C GLY A 59 8.48 -9.84 -18.02
N THR A 60 8.43 -9.85 -16.68
CA THR A 60 7.20 -9.72 -15.89
C THR A 60 7.43 -8.93 -14.61
N ILE A 61 6.40 -8.23 -14.13
CA ILE A 61 6.39 -7.53 -12.83
C ILE A 61 5.01 -7.62 -12.17
N CYS A 62 4.89 -7.11 -10.96
CA CYS A 62 3.62 -6.92 -10.26
C CYS A 62 3.12 -5.48 -10.46
N GLU A 63 2.64 -5.16 -11.67
CA GLU A 63 2.12 -3.83 -12.00
C GLU A 63 0.71 -3.61 -11.43
N VAL A 64 0.43 -2.42 -10.88
CA VAL A 64 -0.95 -1.97 -10.63
C VAL A 64 -1.58 -1.56 -11.96
N LYS A 65 -2.45 -2.42 -12.49
CA LYS A 65 -3.13 -2.25 -13.78
C LYS A 65 -4.40 -1.43 -13.62
N ASP A 66 -4.79 -0.70 -14.66
CA ASP A 66 -6.11 -0.05 -14.76
C ASP A 66 -6.45 0.95 -13.62
N PHE A 67 -5.44 1.50 -12.95
CA PHE A 67 -5.67 2.54 -11.94
C PHE A 67 -5.86 3.92 -12.59
N ASP A 68 -7.03 4.51 -12.35
CA ASP A 68 -7.43 5.84 -12.85
C ASP A 68 -7.14 6.94 -11.82
N ALA A 69 -5.96 7.56 -11.94
CA ALA A 69 -5.54 8.64 -11.05
C ALA A 69 -6.45 9.88 -11.15
N ASP A 70 -7.06 10.14 -12.31
CA ASP A 70 -7.94 11.30 -12.52
C ASP A 70 -9.25 11.11 -11.75
N ALA A 71 -9.79 9.89 -11.69
CA ALA A 71 -10.98 9.57 -10.90
C ALA A 71 -10.75 9.69 -9.39
N HIS A 72 -9.54 9.42 -8.89
CA HIS A 72 -9.23 9.43 -7.46
C HIS A 72 -8.75 10.79 -6.94
N LEU A 73 -7.98 11.52 -7.73
CA LEU A 73 -7.32 12.77 -7.29
C LEU A 73 -7.82 14.00 -8.05
N GLY A 74 -8.50 13.80 -9.18
CA GLY A 74 -8.79 14.84 -10.16
C GLY A 74 -7.59 15.15 -11.05
N ARG A 75 -7.88 15.49 -12.31
CA ARG A 75 -6.88 15.73 -13.37
C ARG A 75 -5.78 16.72 -13.01
N ARG A 76 -6.09 17.74 -12.20
CA ARG A 76 -5.13 18.76 -11.76
C ARG A 76 -4.04 18.15 -10.89
N ASP A 77 -4.43 17.32 -9.93
CA ASP A 77 -3.53 16.77 -8.91
C ASP A 77 -2.83 15.52 -9.42
N ALA A 78 -3.54 14.67 -10.16
CA ALA A 78 -2.95 13.50 -10.82
C ALA A 78 -1.73 13.89 -11.67
N ARG A 79 -1.85 14.93 -12.52
CA ARG A 79 -0.74 15.39 -13.39
C ARG A 79 0.47 15.94 -12.63
N ARG A 80 0.31 16.39 -11.38
CA ARG A 80 1.39 17.02 -10.60
C ARG A 80 2.08 16.07 -9.64
N ARG A 81 1.55 14.86 -9.47
CA ARG A 81 2.05 13.85 -8.55
C ARG A 81 2.74 12.74 -9.32
N ASP A 82 3.85 12.26 -8.79
CA ASP A 82 4.47 11.05 -9.30
C ASP A 82 3.54 9.84 -9.06
N ARG A 83 3.69 8.76 -9.83
CA ARG A 83 2.90 7.54 -9.68
C ARG A 83 2.93 6.99 -8.25
N PHE A 84 4.06 7.07 -7.54
CA PHE A 84 4.11 6.59 -6.13
C PHE A 84 3.26 7.42 -5.17
N GLN A 85 2.95 8.67 -5.51
CA GLN A 85 2.08 9.54 -4.72
C GLN A 85 0.61 9.44 -5.12
N GLN A 86 0.35 8.88 -6.30
CA GLN A 86 -0.99 8.66 -6.81
C GLN A 86 -1.60 7.35 -6.26
N LEU A 87 -0.76 6.33 -6.10
CA LEU A 87 -1.09 5.03 -5.50
C LEU A 87 -1.04 5.10 -3.98
#